data_AF-A0A1J5PXY9-F1
#
_entry.id   AF-A0A1J5PXY9-F1
#
_cell.length_a   1.000
_cell.length_b   1.000
_cell.length_c   1.000
_cell.angle_alpha   90.00
_cell.angle_beta   90.00
_cell.angle_gamma   90.00
#
_symmetry.space_group_name_H-M   'P 1'
#
loop_
_entity.id
_entity.type
_entity.pdbx_description
1 polymer ?
#
loop_
_entity_poly.entity_id
_entity_poly.type
_entity_poly.pdbx_seq_one_letter_code
_entity_poly.pdbx_strand_id
1 'polypeptide(L)'
;MNASPVADGVFEVTVTATVQTKIKDKTVFLVEASQAGIFEIRHLPEDQMAPVMGIACPQIIYPYLRGNVADLIQRGGFPPVHLSEINFQAMYEQQQAAQAQQEPTAALQ
;
A
#
# COMPACT_ATOMS: atom_id res chain seq x y z
N MET A 1 1.15 -0.85 3.64
CA MET A 1 -0.18 -1.37 3.26
C MET A 1 -0.71 -2.12 4.46
N ASN A 2 -1.96 -1.90 4.86
CA ASN A 2 -2.61 -2.62 5.96
C ASN A 2 -3.90 -3.27 5.43
N ALA A 3 -4.21 -4.47 5.93
CA ALA A 3 -5.50 -5.13 5.73
C ALA A 3 -6.11 -5.41 7.11
N SER A 4 -7.37 -5.03 7.34
CA SER A 4 -8.04 -5.19 8.63
C SER A 4 -9.47 -5.72 8.45
N PRO A 5 -9.89 -6.76 9.20
CA PRO A 5 -11.26 -7.27 9.12
C PRO A 5 -12.24 -6.25 9.70
N VAL A 6 -13.35 -6.01 8.99
CA VAL A 6 -14.41 -5.04 9.38
C VAL A 6 -15.69 -5.78 9.77
N ALA A 7 -15.99 -6.88 9.09
CA ALA A 7 -17.08 -7.81 9.37
C ALA A 7 -16.76 -9.16 8.73
N ASP A 8 -17.60 -10.19 8.95
CA ASP A 8 -17.37 -11.52 8.37
C ASP A 8 -17.31 -11.46 6.83
N GLY A 9 -16.15 -11.86 6.27
CA GLY A 9 -15.87 -11.81 4.84
C GLY A 9 -15.68 -10.39 4.29
N VAL A 10 -15.51 -9.37 5.13
CA VAL A 10 -15.32 -7.97 4.74
C VAL A 10 -14.01 -7.44 5.31
N PHE A 11 -13.16 -6.93 4.42
CA PHE A 11 -11.81 -6.48 4.72
C PHE A 11 -11.61 -5.04 4.26
N GLU A 12 -11.02 -4.21 5.11
CA GLU A 12 -10.49 -2.92 4.73
C GLU A 12 -9.04 -3.09 4.27
N VAL A 13 -8.71 -2.62 3.08
CA VAL A 13 -7.33 -2.58 2.57
C VAL A 13 -6.93 -1.14 2.33
N THR A 14 -5.78 -0.74 2.89
CA THR A 14 -5.29 0.62 2.88
C THR A 14 -3.87 0.70 2.32
N VAL A 15 -3.68 1.55 1.30
CA VAL A 15 -2.38 1.92 0.74
C VAL A 15 -2.05 3.34 1.17
N THR A 16 -0.85 3.51 1.72
CA THR A 16 -0.32 4.81 2.14
C THR A 16 0.82 5.22 1.21
N ALA A 17 0.83 6.48 0.79
CA ALA A 17 1.93 7.10 0.07
C ALA A 17 2.43 8.32 0.85
N THR A 18 3.76 8.42 0.97
CA THR A 18 4.43 9.58 1.53
C THR A 18 5.31 10.19 0.44
N VAL A 19 5.05 11.45 0.11
CA VAL A 19 5.80 12.22 -0.89
C VAL A 19 6.50 13.36 -0.19
N GLN A 20 7.83 13.35 -0.22
CA GLN A 20 8.64 14.44 0.31
C GLN A 20 9.46 15.05 -0.82
N THR A 21 9.34 16.37 -0.99
CA THR A 21 10.16 17.12 -1.94
C THR A 21 11.09 18.05 -1.19
N LYS A 22 12.38 18.03 -1.55
CA LYS A 22 13.42 18.86 -0.93
C LYS A 22 14.18 19.66 -1.99
N ILE A 23 14.59 20.87 -1.62
CA ILE A 23 15.62 21.64 -2.33
C ILE A 23 16.79 21.80 -1.38
N LYS A 24 17.92 21.18 -1.72
CA LYS A 24 19.04 20.98 -0.79
C LYS A 24 18.51 20.32 0.50
N ASP A 25 18.74 20.93 1.66
CA ASP A 25 18.32 20.40 2.97
C ASP A 25 16.95 20.91 3.43
N LYS A 26 16.25 21.71 2.61
CA LYS A 26 14.95 22.28 2.97
C LYS A 26 13.82 21.49 2.33
N THR A 27 12.89 21.02 3.15
CA THR A 27 11.61 20.46 2.68
C THR A 27 10.77 21.57 2.06
N VAL A 28 10.36 21.36 0.81
CA VAL A 28 9.44 22.27 0.09
C VAL A 28 8.00 21.91 0.44
N PHE A 29 7.66 20.61 0.38
CA PHE A 29 6.40 20.08 0.86
C PHE A 29 6.54 18.61 1.28
N LEU A 30 5.59 18.18 2.11
CA LEU A 30 5.39 16.80 2.53
C LEU A 30 3.90 16.49 2.38
N VAL A 31 3.58 15.42 1.67
CA VAL A 31 2.23 14.88 1.57
C VAL A 31 2.26 13.46 2.08
N GLU A 32 1.38 13.16 3.03
CA GLU A 32 1.06 11.80 3.43
C GLU A 32 -0.43 11.57 3.12
N ALA A 33 -0.72 10.52 2.37
CA ALA A 33 -2.07 10.19 1.96
C ALA A 33 -2.31 8.69 2.13
N SER A 34 -3.46 8.34 2.68
CA SER A 34 -3.93 6.96 2.80
C SER A 34 -5.23 6.81 2.03
N GLN A 35 -5.25 5.85 1.11
CA GLN A 35 -6.44 5.46 0.37
C GLN A 35 -6.86 4.08 0.85
N ALA A 36 -8.08 3.99 1.36
CA ALA A 36 -8.69 2.75 1.79
C ALA A 36 -9.76 2.28 0.80
N GLY A 37 -10.00 0.97 0.78
CA GLY A 37 -11.13 0.33 0.11
C GLY A 37 -11.67 -0.81 0.97
N ILE A 38 -12.99 -0.95 1.02
CA ILE A 38 -13.67 -2.07 1.68
C ILE A 38 -13.97 -3.12 0.62
N PHE A 39 -13.50 -4.34 0.85
CA PHE A 39 -13.62 -5.48 -0.05
C PHE A 39 -14.37 -6.60 0.64
N GLU A 40 -15.43 -7.07 -0.01
CA GLU A 40 -16.09 -8.31 0.37
C GLU A 40 -15.41 -9.47 -0.36
N ILE A 41 -14.84 -10.40 0.40
CA ILE A 41 -14.15 -11.58 -0.12
C ILE A 41 -14.82 -12.81 0.46
N ARG A 42 -15.47 -13.60 -0.41
CA ARG A 42 -16.17 -14.83 -0.03
C ARG A 42 -15.79 -15.98 -0.95
N HIS A 43 -15.90 -17.20 -0.43
CA HIS A 43 -15.67 -18.44 -1.17
C HIS A 43 -14.28 -18.56 -1.80
N LEU A 44 -13.28 -17.90 -1.21
CA LEU A 44 -11.90 -17.98 -1.66
C LEU A 44 -11.16 -19.04 -0.83
N PRO A 45 -10.38 -19.93 -1.47
CA PRO A 45 -9.44 -20.79 -0.76
C PRO A 45 -8.47 -19.98 0.12
N GLU A 46 -8.14 -20.49 1.31
CA GLU A 46 -7.30 -19.76 2.28
C GLU A 46 -5.92 -19.38 1.72
N ASP A 47 -5.34 -20.25 0.89
CA ASP A 47 -4.06 -20.05 0.21
C ASP A 47 -4.08 -18.89 -0.80
N GLN A 48 -5.26 -18.51 -1.28
CA GLN A 48 -5.44 -17.41 -2.24
C GLN A 48 -5.81 -16.08 -1.56
N MET A 49 -6.20 -16.12 -0.29
CA MET A 49 -6.64 -14.92 0.44
C MET A 49 -5.52 -13.89 0.57
N ALA A 50 -4.32 -14.34 0.93
CA ALA A 50 -3.19 -13.45 1.15
C ALA A 50 -2.71 -12.75 -0.14
N PRO A 51 -2.59 -13.43 -1.30
CA PRO A 51 -2.33 -12.75 -2.58
C PRO A 51 -3.43 -11.75 -2.98
N VAL A 52 -4.72 -12.07 -2.78
CA VAL A 52 -5.81 -11.14 -3.11
C VAL A 52 -5.72 -9.86 -2.28
N MET A 53 -5.53 -9.97 -0.97
CA MET A 53 -5.39 -8.81 -0.09
C MET A 53 -4.08 -8.04 -0.32
N GLY A 54 -3.00 -8.74 -0.66
CA GLY A 54 -1.66 -8.16 -0.82
C GLY A 54 -1.34 -7.61 -2.22
N ILE A 55 -2.12 -7.98 -3.24
CA ILE A 55 -1.87 -7.62 -4.64
C ILE A 55 -3.11 -7.01 -5.29
N ALA A 56 -4.20 -7.76 -5.38
CA ALA A 56 -5.39 -7.36 -6.14
C ALA A 56 -6.10 -6.14 -5.52
N CYS A 57 -6.36 -6.17 -4.21
CA CYS A 57 -6.99 -5.05 -3.51
C CYS A 57 -6.16 -3.74 -3.60
N PRO A 58 -4.84 -3.74 -3.31
CA PRO A 58 -3.97 -2.58 -3.51
C PRO A 58 -3.95 -2.05 -4.94
N GLN A 59 -3.94 -2.94 -5.93
CA GLN A 59 -3.91 -2.57 -7.35
C GLN A 59 -5.17 -1.80 -7.77
N ILE A 60 -6.32 -2.13 -7.18
CA ILE A 60 -7.58 -1.42 -7.42
C ILE A 60 -7.57 -0.03 -6.79
N ILE A 61 -7.03 0.12 -5.57
CA ILE A 61 -7.07 1.41 -4.83
C ILE A 61 -5.94 2.38 -5.23
N TYR A 62 -4.81 1.86 -5.71
CA TYR A 62 -3.63 2.68 -6.00
C TYR A 62 -3.86 3.80 -7.03
N PRO A 63 -4.62 3.60 -8.13
CA PRO A 63 -4.93 4.67 -9.07
C PRO A 63 -5.63 5.87 -8.43
N TYR A 64 -6.49 5.64 -7.44
CA TYR A 64 -7.17 6.70 -6.70
C TYR A 64 -6.20 7.46 -5.80
N LEU A 65 -5.34 6.73 -5.09
CA LEU A 65 -4.30 7.34 -4.26
C LEU A 65 -3.38 8.25 -5.07
N ARG A 66 -2.80 7.76 -6.17
CA ARG A 66 -1.86 8.53 -6.97
C ARG A 66 -2.52 9.74 -7.65
N GLY A 67 -3.79 9.61 -8.05
CA GLY A 67 -4.58 10.73 -8.57
C GLY A 67 -4.80 11.81 -7.52
N ASN A 68 -5.26 11.41 -6.33
CA ASN A 68 -5.51 12.32 -5.21
C ASN A 68 -4.23 13.02 -4.73
N VAL A 69 -3.09 12.31 -4.69
CA VAL A 69 -1.80 12.92 -4.33
C VAL A 69 -1.38 13.99 -5.35
N ALA A 70 -1.52 13.71 -6.65
CA ALA A 70 -1.18 14.68 -7.69
C ALA A 70 -2.08 15.93 -7.62
N ASP A 71 -3.39 15.73 -7.43
CA ASP A 71 -4.36 16.82 -7.27
C ASP A 71 -4.06 17.67 -6.02
N LEU A 72 -3.79 17.04 -4.87
CA LEU A 72 -3.46 17.75 -3.63
C LEU A 72 -2.22 18.63 -3.79
N ILE A 73 -1.17 18.12 -4.45
CA ILE A 73 0.05 18.87 -4.72
C ILE A 73 -0.22 20.05 -5.65
N GLN A 74 -1.01 19.84 -6.70
CA GLN A 74 -1.40 20.88 -7.64
C GLN A 74 -2.22 21.98 -6.95
N ARG A 75 -3.18 21.61 -6.10
CA ARG A 75 -3.98 22.55 -5.29
C ARG A 75 -3.13 23.30 -4.25
N GLY A 76 -2.00 22.72 -3.85
CA GLY A 76 -0.97 23.39 -3.05
C GLY A 76 -0.15 24.43 -3.81
N GLY A 77 -0.38 24.62 -5.12
CA GLY A 77 0.34 25.58 -5.96
C GLY A 77 1.65 25.06 -6.52
N PHE A 78 1.94 23.76 -6.37
CA PHE A 78 3.14 23.12 -6.89
C PHE A 78 2.86 22.36 -8.19
N PRO A 79 3.87 22.09 -9.03
CA PRO A 79 3.72 21.17 -10.15
C PRO A 79 3.23 19.79 -9.66
N PRO A 80 2.27 19.15 -10.35
CA PRO A 80 1.76 17.85 -9.92
C PRO A 80 2.87 16.80 -9.91
N VAL A 81 2.91 15.98 -8.87
CA VAL A 81 3.81 14.82 -8.80
C VAL A 81 3.03 13.58 -9.18
N HIS A 82 3.40 12.98 -10.31
CA HIS A 82 2.84 11.71 -10.75
C HIS A 82 3.66 10.57 -10.15
N LEU A 83 3.04 9.82 -9.25
CA LEU A 83 3.65 8.59 -8.73
C LEU A 83 3.79 7.56 -9.85
N SER A 84 4.93 6.87 -9.86
CA SER A 84 5.19 5.75 -10.77
C SER A 84 4.23 4.60 -10.52
N GLU A 85 3.94 3.81 -11.56
CA GLU A 85 3.22 2.57 -11.37
C GLU A 85 3.97 1.63 -10.41
N ILE A 86 3.20 0.87 -9.63
CA ILE A 86 3.73 -0.08 -8.66
C ILE A 86 3.40 -1.49 -9.14
N ASN A 87 4.41 -2.36 -9.14
CA ASN A 87 4.21 -3.79 -9.31
C ASN A 87 3.92 -4.43 -7.95
N PHE A 88 2.64 -4.55 -7.61
CA PHE A 88 2.21 -5.13 -6.34
C PHE A 88 2.55 -6.62 -6.20
N GLN A 89 2.65 -7.36 -7.31
CA GLN A 89 3.10 -8.76 -7.30
C GLN A 89 4.52 -8.86 -6.75
N ALA A 90 5.46 -8.09 -7.33
CA ALA A 90 6.85 -8.07 -6.89
C ALA A 90 7.01 -7.59 -5.44
N MET A 91 6.21 -6.59 -5.02
CA MET A 91 6.21 -6.13 -3.63
C MET A 91 5.75 -7.22 -2.65
N TYR A 92 4.71 -7.96 -3.02
CA TYR A 92 4.18 -9.04 -2.20
C TYR A 92 5.19 -10.20 -2.06
N GLU A 93 5.80 -10.61 -3.17
CA GLU A 93 6.86 -11.64 -3.19
C GLU A 93 8.07 -11.22 -2.34
N GLN A 94 8.50 -9.96 -2.44
CA GLN A 94 9.57 -9.41 -1.62
C GLN A 94 9.21 -9.43 -0.13
N GLN A 95 7.96 -9.11 0.22
CA GLN A 95 7.48 -9.15 1.59
C GLN A 95 7.46 -10.59 2.15
N GLN A 96 7.01 -11.57 1.37
CA GLN A 96 7.05 -12.98 1.77
C GLN A 96 8.49 -13.48 1.98
N ALA A 97 9.41 -13.14 1.06
CA ALA A 97 10.81 -13.52 1.18
C ALA A 97 11.47 -12.93 2.43
N ALA A 98 11.15 -11.68 2.77
CA ALA A 98 11.64 -11.02 3.98
C ALA A 98 11.11 -11.67 5.27
N GLN A 99 9.84 -12.12 5.28
CA GLN A 99 9.26 -12.85 6.42
C GLN A 99 9.91 -14.22 6.60
N ALA A 100 10.18 -14.94 5.50
CA ALA A 100 10.87 -16.23 5.55
C ALA A 100 12.33 -16.14 6.04
N GLN A 101 12.98 -14.97 5.89
CA GLN A 101 14.34 -14.73 6.39
C GLN A 101 14.39 -14.29 7.86
N GLN A 102 13.26 -13.93 8.48
CA GLN A 102 13.17 -13.52 9.88
C GLN A 102 12.89 -14.68 10.86
N GLU A 103 12.67 -15.91 10.36
CA GLU A 103 12.62 -17.13 11.19
C GLU A 103 13.85 -18.01 10.91
N PRO A 104 15.00 -17.77 11.58
CA PRO A 104 15.45 -18.75 12.58
C PRO A 104 16.34 -18.14 13.70
N THR A 105 15.78 -17.66 14.82
CA THR A 105 16.57 -17.46 16.09
C THR A 105 15.71 -17.47 17.38
N ALA A 106 14.74 -18.38 17.51
CA ALA A 106 13.95 -18.51 18.76
C ALA A 106 13.72 -19.95 19.24
N ALA A 107 14.56 -20.90 18.82
CA ALA A 107 14.48 -22.29 19.30
C ALA A 107 15.87 -22.95 19.40
N LEU A 108 16.69 -22.47 20.33
CA LEU A 108 17.74 -23.27 20.98
C LEU A 108 17.91 -22.79 22.44
N GLN A 109 17.10 -23.37 23.32
CA GLN A 109 17.45 -23.63 24.73
C GLN A 109 17.17 -25.11 25.00
#